data_AF-A0A7V4X8E6-F1
#
_entry.id   AF-A0A7V4X8E6-F1
#
_cell.length_a   1.000
_cell.length_b   1.000
_cell.length_c   1.000
_cell.angle_alpha   90.00
_cell.angle_beta   90.00
_cell.angle_gamma   90.00
#
_symmetry.space_group_name_H-M   'P 1'
#
loop_
_entity.id
_entity.type
_entity.pdbx_description
1 polymer ?
#
loop_
_entity_poly.entity_id
_entity_poly.type
_entity_poly.pdbx_seq_one_letter_code
_entity_poly.pdbx_strand_id
1 'polypeptide(L)' 'MPKKILIIDDEELIIKSLTKLLEKNKFEVFVAKNGQDALII' A
#
# COMPACT_ATOMS: atom_id res chain seq x y z
N MET A 1 9.35 5.55 -15.02
CA MET A 1 8.67 4.43 -14.32
C MET A 1 7.99 5.00 -13.07
N PRO A 2 6.76 4.57 -12.72
CA PRO A 2 6.14 4.98 -11.48
C PRO A 2 6.99 4.52 -10.29
N LYS A 3 7.08 5.33 -9.23
CA LYS A 3 7.74 4.91 -7.99
C LYS A 3 6.82 3.90 -7.29
N LYS A 4 7.42 2.83 -6.73
CA LYS A 4 6.71 1.78 -6.02
C LYS A 4 6.65 2.10 -4.52
N ILE A 5 5.51 1.85 -3.89
CA ILE A 5 5.28 2.04 -2.45
C ILE A 5 4.59 0.81 -1.88
N LEU A 6 5.07 0.30 -0.74
CA LEU A 6 4.43 -0.74 0.05
C LEU A 6 3.84 -0.13 1.32
N ILE A 7 2.54 -0.33 1.54
CA ILE A 7 1.83 0.03 2.77
C ILE A 7 1.68 -1.23 3.63
N ILE A 8 2.02 -1.14 4.92
CA ILE A 8 1.81 -2.21 5.90
C ILE A 8 1.01 -1.63 7.06
N ASP A 9 -0.25 -2.03 7.17
CA ASP A 9 -1.19 -1.52 8.17
C ASP A 9 -2.32 -2.53 8.38
N ASP A 10 -2.73 -2.81 9.62
CA ASP A 10 -3.78 -3.77 9.92
C ASP A 10 -5.20 -3.18 9.77
N GLU A 11 -5.32 -1.86 9.73
CA GLU A 11 -6.59 -1.17 9.57
C GLU A 11 -6.99 -1.00 8.08
N GLU A 12 -8.05 -1.70 7.67
CA GLU A 12 -8.51 -1.69 6.27
C GLU A 12 -8.91 -0.30 5.75
N LEU A 13 -9.44 0.56 6.63
CA LEU A 13 -9.81 1.93 6.28
C LEU A 13 -8.58 2.79 5.96
N ILE A 14 -7.47 2.59 6.68
CA ILE A 14 -6.22 3.29 6.45
C ILE A 14 -5.61 2.84 5.12
N ILE A 15 -5.51 1.53 4.88
CA ILE A 15 -5.04 0.98 3.59
C ILE A 15 -5.82 1.61 2.42
N LYS A 16 -7.16 1.55 2.46
CA LYS A 16 -8.01 2.07 1.38
C LYS A 16 -7.80 3.57 1.14
N SER A 17 -7.62 4.34 2.21
CA SER A 17 -7.43 5.80 2.12
C SER A 17 -6.07 6.14 1.51
N LEU A 18 -5.01 5.48 1.96
CA LEU A 18 -3.65 5.68 1.48
C LEU A 18 -3.47 5.20 0.03
N THR A 19 -4.00 4.02 -0.32
CA THR A 19 -3.93 3.50 -1.69
C THR A 19 -4.56 4.49 -2.67
N LYS A 20 -5.78 4.98 -2.39
CA LYS A 20 -6.44 5.99 -3.24
C LYS A 20 -5.61 7.27 -3.40
N LEU A 21 -5.02 7.75 -2.32
CA LEU A 21 -4.18 8.95 -2.34
C LEU A 21 -2.94 8.73 -3.21
N LEU A 22 -2.23 7.62 -3.03
CA LEU A 22 -0.96 7.35 -3.71
C LEU A 22 -1.17 7.00 -5.19
N GLU A 23 -2.18 6.21 -5.53
CA GLU A 23 -2.52 5.92 -6.93
C GLU A 23 -2.92 7.18 -7.70
N LYS A 24 -3.68 8.09 -7.08
CA LYS A 24 -3.99 9.42 -7.64
C LYS A 24 -2.74 10.23 -7.94
N ASN A 25 -1.68 10.04 -7.14
CA ASN A 25 -0.38 10.67 -7.33
C ASN A 25 0.56 9.85 -8.26
N LYS A 26 0.02 8.85 -8.98
CA LYS A 26 0.74 8.03 -9.98
C LYS A 26 1.84 7.14 -9.41
N PHE A 27 1.69 6.72 -8.14
CA PHE A 27 2.50 5.66 -7.56
C PHE A 27 1.92 4.28 -7.89
N GLU A 28 2.79 3.29 -7.97
CA GLU A 28 2.40 1.87 -7.98
C GLU A 28 2.37 1.39 -6.53
N VAL A 29 1.20 0.99 -6.04
CA VAL A 29 0.96 0.73 -4.61
C VAL A 29 0.77 -0.75 -4.36
N PHE A 30 1.46 -1.25 -3.35
CA PHE A 30 1.32 -2.59 -2.80
C PHE A 30 0.84 -2.49 -1.35
N VAL A 31 0.10 -3.50 -0.88
CA VAL A 31 -0.53 -3.48 0.44
C VAL A 31 -0.36 -4.82 1.16
N ALA A 32 -0.02 -4.76 2.44
CA ALA A 32 0.05 -5.88 3.36
C ALA A 32 -0.70 -5.53 4.65
N LYS A 33 -1.36 -6.52 5.28
CA LYS A 33 -2.07 -6.29 6.55
C LYS A 33 -1.18 -6.39 7.77
N ASN A 34 0.01 -6.96 7.62
CA ASN A 34 0.97 -7.17 8.69
C ASN A 34 2.36 -7.42 8.08
N GLY A 35 3.36 -7.51 8.95
CA GLY A 35 4.75 -7.74 8.51
C GLY A 35 4.98 -9.07 7.79
N GLN A 36 4.22 -10.12 8.12
CA GLN A 36 4.38 -11.43 7.47
C GLN A 36 3.84 -11.43 6.04
N ASP A 37 2.67 -10.81 5.83
CA ASP A 37 2.08 -10.61 4.51
C ASP A 37 3.01 -9.77 3.62
N ALA A 38 3.71 -8.81 4.21
CA ALA A 38 4.62 -7.91 3.48
C ALA A 38 5.85 -8.64 2.90
N LEU A 39 6.26 -9.77 3.47
CA LEU A 39 7.44 -10.51 3.03
C LEU A 39 7.23 -11.27 1.70
N ILE A 40 5.97 -11.43 1.26
CA ILE A 40 5.61 -12.22 0.07
C ILE A 40 5.08 -11.37 -1.10
N ILE A 41 5.26 -10.05 -1.02
CA ILE A 41 4.84 -9.06 -2.02
C ILE A 41 6.03 -8.68 -2.90
#